data_AF-A0A964U7D4-F1
#
_entry.id   AF-A0A964U7D4-F1
#
_cell.length_a   1.000
_cell.length_b   1.000
_cell.length_c   1.000
_cell.angle_alpha   90.00
_cell.angle_beta   90.00
_cell.angle_gamma   90.00
#
_symmetry.space_group_name_H-M   'P 1'
#
loop_
_entity.id
_entity.type
_entity.pdbx_description
1 polymer ?
#
loop_
_entity_poly.entity_id
_entity_poly.type
_entity_poly.pdbx_seq_one_letter_code
_entity_poly.pdbx_strand_id
1 'polypeptide(L)'
;MAEKLRDKSEDTGGLESTTVGIFRTSKTVKGGRNFSFAALVVVGDRKGNVGIGYGKGPGVPAGIEKAQKDAKKKMFTVNLNGGTLPHEINGRFKSSTVRLLPAAPGTGVIAGGTVRAVLEMAGVQDCLTKAYGSTNKLNLCKAVIEGLKSLRTRETVAALRGVQIEASAVDEILAETRKSDEEAEAEVAQPLKTKPAPKPAKAEKPAKPEPTAESASESGAAATAVAEAPEPSETGGDEQASSEEAKNE
;
A
#
# COMPACT_ATOMS: atom_id res chain seq x y z
N MET A 1 -42.18 8.50 14.01
CA MET A 1 -41.10 7.84 14.79
C MET A 1 -40.11 7.02 13.94
N ALA A 2 -40.16 7.07 12.61
CA ALA A 2 -39.31 6.23 11.73
C ALA A 2 -38.21 7.00 10.98
N GLU A 3 -37.86 8.21 11.41
CA GLU A 3 -36.97 9.13 10.65
C GLU A 3 -35.69 9.50 11.41
N LYS A 4 -35.22 8.61 12.30
CA LYS A 4 -34.04 8.86 13.16
C LYS A 4 -32.94 7.79 13.09
N LEU A 5 -32.87 7.07 11.98
CA LEU A 5 -31.76 6.17 11.63
C LEU A 5 -31.02 6.70 10.38
N ARG A 6 -30.81 8.02 10.31
CA ARG A 6 -29.86 8.59 9.34
C ARG A 6 -28.47 8.04 9.64
N ASP A 7 -27.86 7.54 8.58
CA ASP A 7 -26.50 7.02 8.49
C ASP A 7 -25.52 7.72 9.43
N LYS A 8 -25.03 7.00 10.43
CA LYS A 8 -23.92 7.43 11.29
C LYS A 8 -22.57 7.13 10.62
N SER A 9 -22.54 7.04 9.30
CA SER A 9 -21.41 6.60 8.49
C SER A 9 -20.75 7.71 7.66
N GLU A 10 -21.34 8.92 7.63
CA GLU A 10 -20.85 10.04 6.80
C GLU A 10 -19.99 11.07 7.54
N ASP A 11 -19.55 10.83 8.78
CA ASP A 11 -18.49 11.63 9.42
C ASP A 11 -17.10 11.04 9.15
N THR A 12 -16.84 10.54 7.95
CA THR A 12 -15.48 10.14 7.54
C THR A 12 -14.83 11.32 6.83
N GLY A 13 -14.50 12.36 7.60
CA GLY A 13 -13.77 13.52 7.11
C GLY A 13 -12.42 13.12 6.52
N GLY A 14 -12.37 12.87 5.22
CA GLY A 14 -11.14 12.65 4.45
C GLY A 14 -10.24 11.48 4.89
N LEU A 15 -10.72 10.55 5.73
CA LEU A 15 -9.90 9.43 6.21
C LEU A 15 -9.89 8.30 5.18
N GLU A 16 -8.70 8.01 4.66
CA GLU A 16 -8.43 6.85 3.83
C GLU A 16 -8.00 5.65 4.70
N SER A 17 -8.20 4.45 4.18
CA SER A 17 -7.77 3.23 4.87
C SER A 17 -7.12 2.24 3.91
N THR A 18 -5.98 1.70 4.32
CA THR A 18 -5.22 0.71 3.56
C THR A 18 -5.04 -0.56 4.40
N THR A 19 -5.36 -1.71 3.80
CA THR A 19 -5.19 -3.01 4.46
C THR A 19 -3.77 -3.53 4.20
N VAL A 20 -3.02 -3.78 5.27
CA VAL A 20 -1.60 -4.20 5.19
C VAL A 20 -1.47 -5.73 5.18
N GLY A 21 -2.36 -6.41 5.89
CA GLY A 21 -2.32 -7.86 6.00
C GLY A 21 -3.61 -8.45 6.54
N ILE A 22 -3.96 -9.61 5.99
CA ILE A 22 -5.05 -10.46 6.45
C ILE A 22 -4.43 -11.76 6.95
N PHE A 23 -4.81 -12.19 8.14
CA PHE A 23 -4.31 -13.38 8.79
C PHE A 23 -5.46 -14.37 9.03
N ARG A 24 -5.36 -15.58 8.47
CA ARG A 24 -6.28 -16.67 8.82
C ARG A 24 -5.76 -17.36 10.08
N THR A 25 -6.58 -17.40 11.12
CA THR A 25 -6.32 -18.11 12.36
C THR A 25 -7.33 -19.25 12.53
N SER A 26 -6.95 -20.35 13.17
CA SER A 26 -7.82 -21.50 13.38
C SER A 26 -7.81 -21.98 14.82
N LYS A 27 -8.99 -22.34 15.33
CA LYS A 27 -9.17 -23.07 16.59
C LYS A 27 -9.64 -24.49 16.29
N THR A 28 -8.92 -25.50 16.77
CA THR A 28 -9.33 -26.90 16.64
C THR A 28 -10.45 -27.23 17.64
N VAL A 29 -11.47 -27.95 17.18
CA VAL A 29 -12.63 -28.41 17.96
C VAL A 29 -12.92 -29.87 17.61
N LYS A 30 -13.77 -30.56 18.40
CA LYS A 30 -14.10 -31.98 18.20
C LYS A 30 -14.61 -32.35 16.79
N GLY A 31 -15.21 -31.38 16.08
CA GLY A 31 -15.75 -31.55 14.73
C GLY A 31 -14.92 -30.92 13.61
N GLY A 32 -13.70 -30.45 13.87
CA GLY A 32 -12.83 -29.86 12.84
C GLY A 32 -12.08 -28.60 13.29
N ARG A 33 -11.95 -27.62 12.40
CA ARG A 33 -11.25 -26.35 12.68
C ARG A 33 -12.19 -25.17 12.42
N ASN A 34 -12.44 -24.36 13.45
CA ASN A 34 -13.12 -23.08 13.30
C ASN A 34 -12.11 -22.03 12.85
N PHE A 35 -12.32 -21.49 11.63
CA PHE A 35 -11.50 -20.42 11.09
C PHE A 35 -12.00 -19.05 11.56
N SER A 36 -11.07 -18.11 11.65
CA SER A 36 -11.36 -16.70 11.90
C SER A 36 -10.31 -15.85 11.21
N PHE A 37 -10.73 -14.71 10.69
CA PHE A 37 -9.86 -13.80 9.96
C PHE A 37 -9.53 -12.60 10.82
N ALA A 38 -8.25 -12.28 10.93
CA ALA A 38 -7.77 -11.04 11.49
C ALA A 38 -7.26 -10.13 10.37
N ALA A 39 -7.42 -8.83 10.54
CA ALA A 39 -6.97 -7.81 9.62
C ALA A 39 -6.14 -6.76 10.37
N LEU A 40 -5.06 -6.32 9.72
CA LEU A 40 -4.26 -5.17 10.12
C LEU A 40 -4.51 -4.06 9.09
N VAL A 41 -5.07 -2.95 9.57
CA VAL A 41 -5.44 -1.81 8.74
C VAL A 41 -4.74 -0.57 9.26
N VAL A 42 -4.25 0.25 8.34
CA VAL A 42 -3.77 1.60 8.60
C VAL A 42 -4.85 2.56 8.12
N VAL A 43 -5.14 3.59 8.91
CA VAL A 43 -6.06 4.67 8.58
C VAL A 43 -5.31 5.98 8.70
N GLY A 44 -5.52 6.91 7.78
CA GLY A 44 -4.94 8.24 7.85
C GLY A 44 -5.58 9.22 6.87
N ASP A 45 -5.29 10.49 7.03
CA ASP A 45 -5.81 11.59 6.19
C ASP A 45 -4.77 12.15 5.21
N ARG A 46 -3.58 11.53 5.12
CA ARG A 46 -2.41 12.03 4.38
C ARG A 46 -1.97 13.45 4.76
N LYS A 47 -2.44 13.98 5.89
CA LYS A 47 -2.13 15.34 6.38
C LYS A 47 -1.41 15.30 7.73
N GLY A 48 -0.73 14.18 8.03
CA GLY A 48 -0.03 13.99 9.29
C GLY A 48 -0.81 13.20 10.33
N ASN A 49 -2.09 12.82 10.12
CA ASN A 49 -2.80 11.99 11.08
C ASN A 49 -2.83 10.53 10.62
N VAL A 50 -2.35 9.63 11.47
CA VAL A 50 -2.30 8.20 11.16
C VAL A 50 -2.66 7.36 12.39
N GLY A 51 -3.27 6.21 12.15
CA GLY A 51 -3.60 5.21 13.15
C GLY A 51 -3.50 3.80 12.59
N ILE A 52 -3.15 2.84 13.45
CA ILE A 52 -3.23 1.41 13.11
C ILE A 52 -4.31 0.74 13.92
N GLY A 53 -4.96 -0.23 13.30
CA GLY A 53 -5.99 -1.03 13.94
C GLY A 53 -5.79 -2.51 13.64
N TYR A 54 -6.07 -3.32 14.66
CA TYR A 54 -6.06 -4.76 14.53
C TYR A 54 -7.44 -5.31 14.92
N GLY A 55 -8.09 -5.98 13.98
CA GLY A 55 -9.45 -6.49 14.15
C GLY A 55 -9.51 -7.98 13.83
N LYS A 56 -10.36 -8.72 14.54
CA LYS A 56 -10.65 -10.14 14.26
C LYS A 56 -12.15 -10.38 14.15
N GLY A 57 -12.55 -11.13 13.12
CA GLY A 57 -13.93 -11.43 12.81
C GLY A 57 -14.12 -12.85 12.25
N PRO A 58 -15.39 -13.29 12.13
CA PRO A 58 -15.74 -14.56 11.50
C PRO A 58 -15.47 -14.56 9.99
N GLY A 59 -15.54 -13.41 9.33
CA GLY A 59 -15.20 -13.21 7.92
C GLY A 59 -14.20 -12.05 7.71
N VAL A 60 -13.64 -11.94 6.51
CA VAL A 60 -12.67 -10.89 6.16
C VAL A 60 -13.25 -9.48 6.27
N PRO A 61 -14.43 -9.15 5.71
CA PRO A 61 -14.99 -7.80 5.81
C PRO A 61 -15.24 -7.38 7.27
N ALA A 62 -15.83 -8.28 8.06
CA ALA A 62 -16.07 -8.05 9.49
C ALA A 62 -14.78 -7.85 10.30
N GLY A 63 -13.66 -8.45 9.88
CA GLY A 63 -12.34 -8.21 10.48
C GLY A 63 -11.80 -6.82 10.14
N ILE A 64 -11.92 -6.40 8.87
CA ILE A 64 -11.48 -5.10 8.37
C ILE A 64 -12.27 -3.96 9.02
N GLU A 65 -13.59 -4.05 9.10
CA GLU A 65 -14.43 -3.02 9.74
C GLU A 65 -14.07 -2.82 11.22
N LYS A 66 -13.80 -3.92 11.94
CA LYS A 66 -13.33 -3.85 13.33
C LYS A 66 -11.95 -3.21 13.43
N ALA A 67 -11.04 -3.55 12.51
CA ALA A 67 -9.71 -2.95 12.45
C ALA A 67 -9.79 -1.44 12.15
N GLN A 68 -10.61 -1.01 11.20
CA GLN A 68 -10.84 0.41 10.90
C GLN A 68 -11.39 1.17 12.12
N LYS A 69 -12.38 0.61 12.82
CA LYS A 69 -12.92 1.20 14.06
C LYS A 69 -11.87 1.29 15.17
N ASP A 70 -10.98 0.30 15.29
CA ASP A 70 -9.86 0.34 16.24
C ASP A 70 -8.80 1.38 15.86
N ALA A 71 -8.47 1.50 14.56
CA ALA A 71 -7.52 2.47 14.04
C ALA A 71 -7.98 3.91 14.26
N LYS A 72 -9.27 4.20 13.98
CA LYS A 72 -9.86 5.53 14.17
C LYS A 72 -9.75 6.02 15.62
N LYS A 73 -9.79 5.12 16.61
CA LYS A 73 -9.63 5.46 18.04
C LYS A 73 -8.18 5.75 18.43
N LYS A 74 -7.21 5.24 17.66
CA LYS A 74 -5.77 5.30 17.95
C LYS A 74 -5.02 6.24 17.01
N MET A 75 -5.72 7.19 16.39
CA MET A 75 -5.10 8.19 15.55
C MET A 75 -4.21 9.11 16.39
N PHE A 76 -3.07 9.47 15.83
CA PHE A 76 -2.14 10.43 16.40
C PHE A 76 -1.59 11.30 15.27
N THR A 77 -1.17 12.51 15.63
CA THR A 77 -0.57 13.46 14.72
C THR A 77 0.95 13.25 14.66
N VAL A 78 1.48 13.26 13.45
CA VAL A 78 2.90 13.12 13.13
C VAL A 78 3.49 14.49 12.85
N ASN A 79 4.64 14.76 13.46
CA ASN A 79 5.40 15.98 13.24
C ASN A 79 6.18 15.89 11.93
N LEU A 80 5.65 16.48 10.86
CA LEU A 80 6.28 16.53 9.54
C LEU A 80 6.88 17.92 9.25
N ASN A 81 7.95 17.97 8.47
CA ASN A 81 8.53 19.20 7.95
C ASN A 81 8.54 19.14 6.42
N GLY A 82 7.78 20.00 5.74
CA GLY A 82 7.83 20.05 4.27
C GLY A 82 7.44 18.76 3.54
N GLY A 83 6.74 17.82 4.17
CA GLY A 83 6.44 16.50 3.59
C GLY A 83 7.49 15.41 3.88
N THR A 84 8.58 15.74 4.58
CA THR A 84 9.58 14.77 5.07
C THR A 84 9.69 14.78 6.60
N LEU A 85 10.59 13.95 7.14
CA LEU A 85 10.86 13.82 8.56
C LEU A 85 11.84 14.91 9.05
N PRO A 86 11.70 15.44 10.28
CA PRO A 86 12.62 16.46 10.78
C PRO A 86 14.07 15.97 11.02
N HIS A 87 14.25 14.72 11.43
CA HIS A 87 15.56 14.11 11.71
C HIS A 87 15.50 12.59 11.55
N GLU A 88 16.67 11.95 11.47
CA GLU A 88 16.74 10.48 11.45
C GLU A 88 16.31 9.86 12.78
N ILE A 89 15.57 8.76 12.72
CA ILE A 89 15.09 8.09 13.92
C ILE A 89 15.08 6.57 13.74
N ASN A 90 15.40 5.86 14.82
CA ASN A 90 15.28 4.40 14.90
C ASN A 90 14.04 4.04 15.73
N GLY A 91 12.95 3.70 15.06
CA GLY A 91 11.74 3.19 15.70
C GLY A 91 11.91 1.72 16.08
N ARG A 92 11.68 1.36 17.34
CA ARG A 92 11.87 -0.02 17.82
C ARG A 92 10.68 -0.48 18.64
N PHE A 93 10.00 -1.52 18.16
CA PHE A 93 8.98 -2.23 18.92
C PHE A 93 9.31 -3.72 18.99
N LYS A 94 9.50 -4.24 20.20
CA LYS A 94 9.91 -5.63 20.46
C LYS A 94 11.18 -6.00 19.66
N SER A 95 11.10 -7.02 18.81
CA SER A 95 12.20 -7.53 17.97
C SER A 95 12.27 -6.87 16.59
N SER A 96 11.41 -5.88 16.31
CA SER A 96 11.40 -5.15 15.04
C SER A 96 12.00 -3.75 15.23
N THR A 97 12.96 -3.40 14.39
CA THR A 97 13.56 -2.05 14.35
C THR A 97 13.44 -1.49 12.94
N VAL A 98 13.04 -0.23 12.81
CA VAL A 98 12.94 0.47 11.53
C VAL A 98 13.74 1.76 11.64
N ARG A 99 14.73 1.92 10.77
CA ARG A 99 15.44 3.17 10.60
C ARG A 99 14.70 4.02 9.58
N LEU A 100 14.34 5.23 9.98
CA LEU A 100 13.68 6.23 9.16
C LEU A 100 14.69 7.37 8.93
N LEU A 101 15.02 7.64 7.67
CA LEU A 101 15.89 8.73 7.25
C LEU A 101 15.07 9.78 6.50
N PRO A 102 15.27 11.07 6.80
CA PRO A 102 14.75 12.14 5.94
C PRO A 102 15.42 12.07 4.57
N ALA A 103 14.71 12.55 3.55
CA ALA A 103 15.17 12.52 2.17
C ALA A 103 14.98 13.89 1.53
N ALA A 104 15.71 14.14 0.44
CA ALA A 104 15.54 15.33 -0.37
C ALA A 104 14.17 15.31 -1.07
N PRO A 105 13.56 16.48 -1.35
CA PRO A 105 12.29 16.55 -2.06
C PRO A 105 12.36 15.82 -3.41
N GLY A 106 11.31 15.08 -3.76
CA GLY A 106 11.22 14.32 -5.01
C GLY A 106 11.83 12.92 -4.98
N THR A 107 12.31 12.45 -3.83
CA THR A 107 12.82 11.07 -3.65
C THR A 107 11.69 10.03 -3.60
N GLY A 108 10.52 10.41 -3.08
CA GLY A 108 9.41 9.52 -2.80
C GLY A 108 9.61 8.63 -1.56
N VAL A 109 8.64 7.76 -1.31
CA VAL A 109 8.64 6.83 -0.17
C VAL A 109 9.33 5.51 -0.55
N ILE A 110 10.62 5.40 -0.19
CA ILE A 110 11.41 4.16 -0.36
C ILE A 110 11.30 3.34 0.93
N ALA A 111 10.33 2.42 0.93
CA ALA A 111 10.00 1.61 2.09
C ALA A 111 9.45 0.24 1.69
N GLY A 112 9.61 -0.75 2.58
CA GLY A 112 8.93 -2.04 2.45
C GLY A 112 7.41 -1.87 2.62
N GLY A 113 6.60 -2.72 1.97
CA GLY A 113 5.14 -2.49 1.83
C GLY A 113 4.37 -2.19 3.12
N THR A 114 4.77 -2.78 4.25
CA THR A 114 4.16 -2.48 5.56
C THR A 114 4.52 -1.09 6.08
N VAL A 115 5.77 -0.66 5.95
CA VAL A 115 6.23 0.67 6.37
C VAL A 115 5.67 1.72 5.41
N ARG A 116 5.70 1.44 4.10
CA ARG A 116 5.14 2.29 3.05
C ARG A 116 3.68 2.64 3.32
N ALA A 117 2.84 1.64 3.60
CA ALA A 117 1.42 1.88 3.90
C ALA A 117 1.20 2.78 5.12
N VAL A 118 2.12 2.80 6.10
CA VAL A 118 2.04 3.71 7.26
C VAL A 118 2.49 5.12 6.88
N LEU A 119 3.59 5.25 6.15
CA LEU A 119 4.15 6.55 5.76
C LEU A 119 3.26 7.30 4.77
N GLU A 120 2.69 6.60 3.78
CA GLU A 120 1.77 7.20 2.81
C GLU A 120 0.49 7.70 3.49
N MET A 121 -0.09 6.91 4.39
CA MET A 121 -1.28 7.33 5.15
C MET A 121 -0.98 8.47 6.13
N ALA A 122 0.26 8.55 6.62
CA ALA A 122 0.73 9.69 7.41
C ALA A 122 0.96 10.95 6.58
N GLY A 123 1.02 10.87 5.24
CA GLY A 123 1.29 12.02 4.38
C GLY A 123 2.77 12.34 4.21
N VAL A 124 3.66 11.38 4.47
CA VAL A 124 5.09 11.51 4.17
C VAL A 124 5.29 11.31 2.67
N GLN A 125 5.88 12.29 2.01
CA GLN A 125 6.19 12.24 0.58
C GLN A 125 7.57 11.64 0.35
N ASP A 126 8.57 12.11 1.09
CA ASP A 126 9.97 11.75 0.89
C ASP A 126 10.56 11.10 2.15
N CYS A 127 10.93 9.83 2.07
CA CYS A 127 11.58 9.13 3.18
C CYS A 127 12.34 7.88 2.70
N LEU A 128 13.53 7.69 3.24
CA LEU A 128 14.32 6.48 3.07
C LEU A 128 14.19 5.61 4.32
N THR A 129 13.84 4.33 4.14
CA THR A 129 13.68 3.45 5.30
C THR A 129 14.30 2.09 5.10
N LYS A 130 14.75 1.50 6.22
CA LYS A 130 15.14 0.10 6.26
C LYS A 130 14.63 -0.56 7.53
N ALA A 131 13.99 -1.72 7.35
CA ALA A 131 13.63 -2.62 8.43
C ALA A 131 14.79 -3.57 8.76
N TYR A 132 14.99 -3.77 10.07
CA TYR A 132 15.95 -4.68 10.69
C TYR A 132 15.24 -5.58 11.71
N GLY A 133 15.78 -6.78 11.91
CA GLY A 133 15.21 -7.77 12.85
C GLY A 133 13.96 -8.45 12.30
N SER A 134 12.91 -8.56 13.11
CA SER A 134 11.70 -9.29 12.73
C SER A 134 10.86 -8.55 11.68
N THR A 135 10.48 -9.27 10.63
CA THR A 135 9.65 -8.80 9.51
C THR A 135 8.14 -8.96 9.75
N ASN A 136 7.71 -9.28 10.98
CA ASN A 136 6.29 -9.41 11.31
C ASN A 136 5.58 -8.06 11.13
N LYS A 137 4.59 -8.03 10.23
CA LYS A 137 3.86 -6.80 9.84
C LYS A 137 3.29 -6.03 11.03
N LEU A 138 2.72 -6.71 12.02
CA LEU A 138 2.12 -6.06 13.19
C LEU A 138 3.16 -5.33 14.05
N ASN A 139 4.31 -5.97 14.28
CA ASN A 139 5.38 -5.37 15.06
C ASN A 139 6.05 -4.25 14.27
N LEU A 140 6.20 -4.42 12.96
CA LEU A 140 6.78 -3.42 12.07
C LEU A 140 5.95 -2.12 12.07
N CYS A 141 4.63 -2.21 11.90
CA CYS A 141 3.74 -1.05 11.99
C CYS A 141 3.87 -0.32 13.33
N LYS A 142 3.97 -1.07 14.44
CA LYS A 142 4.13 -0.50 15.78
C LYS A 142 5.48 0.18 15.96
N ALA A 143 6.56 -0.43 15.45
CA ALA A 143 7.90 0.14 15.49
C ALA A 143 7.96 1.49 14.73
N VAL A 144 7.31 1.56 13.56
CA VAL A 144 7.19 2.80 12.79
C VAL A 144 6.43 3.86 13.59
N ILE A 145 5.30 3.51 14.19
CA ILE A 145 4.51 4.45 15.00
C ILE A 145 5.30 4.98 16.19
N GLU A 146 6.04 4.13 16.90
CA GLU A 146 6.90 4.57 18.01
C GLU A 146 8.01 5.51 17.53
N GLY A 147 8.60 5.23 16.36
CA GLY A 147 9.53 6.14 15.70
C GLY A 147 8.89 7.49 15.37
N LEU A 148 7.73 7.50 14.71
CA LEU A 148 7.02 8.72 14.34
C LEU A 148 6.59 9.55 15.56
N LYS A 149 6.17 8.90 16.64
CA LYS A 149 5.82 9.58 17.91
C LYS A 149 7.02 10.22 18.61
N SER A 150 8.21 9.68 18.39
CA SER A 150 9.43 10.23 18.99
C SER A 150 10.00 11.44 18.23
N LEU A 151 9.44 11.76 17.05
CA LEU A 151 9.83 12.92 16.28
C LEU A 151 9.51 14.21 17.02
N ARG A 152 10.46 15.13 16.99
CA ARG A 152 10.39 16.45 17.61
C ARG A 152 10.65 17.49 16.54
N THR A 153 9.81 18.50 16.50
CA THR A 153 10.04 19.68 15.67
C THR A 153 11.12 20.55 16.29
N ARG A 154 11.78 21.35 15.46
CA ARG A 154 12.78 22.33 15.91
C ARG A 154 12.20 23.29 16.95
N GLU A 155 10.98 23.77 16.73
CA GLU A 155 10.25 24.63 17.66
C GLU A 155 10.08 23.97 19.04
N THR A 156 9.69 22.69 19.07
CA THR A 156 9.54 21.94 20.32
C THR A 156 10.87 21.83 21.05
N VAL A 157 11.98 21.57 20.34
CA VAL A 157 13.31 21.46 20.94
C VAL A 157 13.82 22.82 21.44
N ALA A 158 13.59 23.90 20.69
CA ALA A 158 13.95 25.26 21.09
C ALA A 158 13.23 25.67 22.39
N ALA A 159 11.92 25.44 22.46
CA ALA A 159 11.10 25.71 23.64
C ALA A 159 11.58 24.92 24.87
N LEU A 160 11.90 23.62 24.68
CA LEU A 160 12.42 22.78 25.77
C LEU A 160 13.78 23.24 26.30
N ARG A 161 14.64 23.81 25.43
CA ARG A 161 15.98 24.27 25.80
C ARG A 161 16.02 25.74 26.22
N GLY A 162 14.98 26.52 25.94
CA GLY A 162 14.94 27.96 26.22
C GLY A 162 15.88 28.79 25.35
N VAL A 163 16.27 28.30 24.17
CA VAL A 163 17.21 28.97 23.25
C VAL A 163 16.52 29.27 21.93
N GLN A 164 16.76 30.47 21.38
CA GLN A 164 16.35 30.83 20.02
C GLN A 164 17.30 30.15 19.03
N ILE A 165 16.79 29.24 18.21
CA ILE A 165 17.59 28.51 17.21
C ILE A 165 17.43 29.25 15.87
N GLU A 166 18.54 29.62 15.22
CA GLU A 166 18.54 30.23 13.88
C GLU A 166 18.16 29.24 12.77
N ALA A 167 17.70 29.76 11.62
CA ALA A 167 17.25 28.97 10.47
C ALA A 167 18.30 27.91 10.09
N SER A 168 17.89 26.64 9.98
CA SER A 168 18.80 25.63 9.44
C SER A 168 18.80 25.70 7.92
N ALA A 169 19.93 25.42 7.29
CA ALA A 169 20.06 25.34 5.84
C ALA A 169 19.01 24.41 5.19
N VAL A 170 18.48 23.43 5.93
CA VAL A 170 17.44 22.50 5.45
C VAL A 170 16.07 23.18 5.36
N ASP A 171 15.75 24.10 6.28
CA ASP A 171 14.50 24.85 6.25
C ASP A 171 14.50 25.87 5.10
N GLU A 172 15.68 26.40 4.76
CA GLU A 172 15.88 27.29 3.61
C GLU A 172 15.67 26.53 2.29
N ILE A 173 16.26 25.34 2.14
CA ILE A 173 16.05 24.47 0.97
C ILE A 173 14.56 24.10 0.82
N LEU A 174 13.87 23.80 1.92
CA LEU A 174 12.44 23.50 1.91
C LEU A 174 11.58 24.74 1.55
N ALA A 175 11.98 25.92 2.00
CA ALA A 175 11.30 27.17 1.66
C ALA A 175 11.48 27.55 0.18
N GLU A 176 12.66 27.28 -0.39
CA GLU A 176 12.92 27.46 -1.82
C GLU A 176 12.11 26.46 -2.67
N THR A 177 12.06 25.19 -2.26
CA THR A 177 11.29 24.15 -2.96
C THR A 177 9.78 24.44 -2.91
N ARG A 178 9.25 24.87 -1.76
CA ARG A 178 7.83 25.26 -1.64
C ARG A 178 7.47 26.46 -2.52
N LYS A 179 8.37 27.43 -2.68
CA LYS A 179 8.15 28.56 -3.61
C LYS A 179 8.06 28.08 -5.05
N SER A 180 8.90 27.14 -5.46
CA SER A 180 8.80 26.54 -6.80
C SER A 180 7.53 25.71 -7.00
N ASP A 181 7.06 25.00 -5.95
CA ASP A 181 5.80 24.25 -6.01
C ASP A 181 4.57 25.17 -6.06
N GLU A 182 4.55 26.26 -5.28
CA GLU A 182 3.49 27.28 -5.32
C GLU A 182 3.45 28.01 -6.67
N GLU A 183 4.60 28.30 -7.27
CA GLU A 183 4.71 28.87 -8.62
C GLU A 183 4.22 27.88 -9.71
N ALA A 184 4.49 26.59 -9.55
CA ALA A 184 4.00 25.54 -10.45
C ALA A 184 2.49 25.31 -10.33
N GLU A 185 1.93 25.31 -9.11
CA GLU A 185 0.48 25.23 -8.90
C GLU A 185 -0.24 26.48 -9.45
N ALA A 186 0.39 27.66 -9.41
CA ALA A 186 -0.14 28.90 -9.99
C ALA A 186 -0.13 28.91 -11.54
N GLU A 187 0.84 28.27 -12.21
CA GLU A 187 0.82 28.10 -13.67
C GLU A 187 -0.23 27.07 -14.13
N VAL A 188 -0.41 25.97 -13.39
CA VAL A 188 -1.43 24.95 -13.73
C VAL A 188 -2.86 25.48 -13.56
N ALA A 189 -3.06 26.51 -12.73
CA ALA A 189 -4.35 27.20 -12.57
C ALA A 189 -4.69 28.17 -13.72
N GLN A 190 -3.78 28.43 -14.67
CA GLN A 190 -4.11 29.22 -15.87
C GLN A 190 -4.75 28.32 -16.94
N PRO A 191 -6.02 28.54 -17.32
CA PRO A 191 -6.72 27.64 -18.23
C PRO A 191 -6.11 27.73 -19.64
N LEU A 192 -5.63 26.59 -20.14
CA LEU A 192 -5.28 26.36 -21.54
C LEU A 192 -6.43 26.85 -22.45
N LYS A 193 -6.17 27.91 -23.22
CA LYS A 193 -7.02 28.34 -24.33
C LYS A 193 -7.04 27.24 -25.39
N THR A 194 -8.00 26.32 -25.31
CA THR A 194 -8.24 25.33 -26.36
C THR A 194 -8.68 26.04 -27.64
N LYS A 195 -7.84 25.98 -28.68
CA LYS A 195 -8.28 26.15 -30.07
C LYS A 195 -9.44 25.18 -30.33
N PRO A 196 -10.57 25.61 -30.91
CA PRO A 196 -11.70 24.72 -31.15
C PRO A 196 -11.30 23.61 -32.13
N ALA A 197 -11.51 22.36 -31.72
CA ALA A 197 -11.37 21.19 -32.59
C ALA A 197 -12.30 21.32 -33.81
N PRO A 198 -11.83 21.04 -35.04
CA PRO A 198 -12.71 21.02 -36.21
C PRO A 198 -13.68 19.84 -36.11
N LYS A 199 -14.97 20.12 -36.30
CA LYS A 199 -16.07 19.14 -36.34
C LYS A 199 -15.79 18.06 -37.41
N PRO A 200 -16.10 16.77 -37.17
CA PRO A 200 -16.06 15.77 -38.22
C PRO A 200 -17.23 16.01 -39.19
N ALA A 201 -16.90 16.31 -40.44
CA ALA A 201 -17.86 16.43 -41.52
C ALA A 201 -18.43 15.05 -41.90
N LYS A 202 -19.76 14.98 -42.01
CA LYS A 202 -20.50 13.86 -42.63
C LYS A 202 -19.96 13.63 -44.05
N ALA A 203 -19.60 12.39 -44.36
CA ALA A 203 -19.43 11.92 -45.72
C ALA A 203 -20.30 10.68 -45.97
N GLU A 204 -20.93 10.75 -47.13
CA GLU A 204 -22.01 9.96 -47.70
C GLU A 204 -21.63 8.50 -48.01
N LYS A 205 -22.64 7.64 -48.04
CA LYS A 205 -22.57 6.21 -48.38
C LYS A 205 -22.54 6.05 -49.90
N PRO A 206 -21.63 5.25 -50.49
CA PRO A 206 -21.84 4.70 -51.82
C PRO A 206 -22.13 3.19 -51.80
N ALA A 207 -22.66 2.76 -52.93
CA ALA A 207 -23.56 1.64 -53.14
C ALA A 207 -22.91 0.24 -53.28
N LYS A 208 -23.79 -0.76 -53.15
CA LYS A 208 -23.61 -2.20 -53.40
C LYS A 208 -23.13 -2.49 -54.83
N PRO A 209 -22.38 -3.58 -55.04
CA PRO A 209 -22.83 -4.55 -56.04
C PRO A 209 -22.66 -6.03 -55.60
N GLU A 210 -23.64 -6.84 -55.97
CA GLU A 210 -23.62 -8.31 -56.14
C GLU A 210 -24.18 -8.58 -57.56
N PRO A 211 -24.12 -9.78 -58.19
CA PRO A 211 -23.45 -11.04 -57.83
C PRO A 211 -22.68 -11.71 -59.02
N THR A 212 -21.90 -12.77 -58.76
CA THR A 212 -21.73 -13.88 -59.74
C THR A 212 -21.68 -15.22 -59.00
N ALA A 213 -22.41 -16.20 -59.52
CA ALA A 213 -22.70 -17.51 -58.98
C ALA A 213 -21.82 -18.64 -59.58
N GLU A 214 -21.62 -19.72 -58.82
CA GLU A 214 -21.62 -21.16 -59.18
C GLU A 214 -21.10 -21.95 -57.95
N SER A 215 -21.92 -22.69 -57.17
CA SER A 215 -22.37 -24.10 -57.32
C SER A 215 -21.20 -25.08 -57.45
N ALA A 216 -21.07 -26.25 -56.81
CA ALA A 216 -21.87 -27.14 -55.95
C ALA A 216 -20.81 -28.05 -55.24
N SER A 217 -21.02 -28.76 -54.13
CA SER A 217 -21.93 -29.88 -53.95
C SER A 217 -21.56 -30.57 -52.62
N GLU A 218 -22.57 -31.12 -51.95
CA GLU A 218 -22.44 -31.98 -50.78
C GLU A 218 -21.97 -33.39 -51.14
N SER A 219 -21.08 -33.95 -50.32
CA SER A 219 -21.05 -35.36 -49.87
C SER A 219 -19.98 -35.40 -48.77
N GLY A 220 -20.17 -35.98 -47.59
CA GLY A 220 -20.86 -37.21 -47.26
C GLY A 220 -19.81 -38.15 -46.66
N ALA A 221 -20.09 -38.62 -45.45
CA ALA A 221 -19.47 -39.78 -44.78
C ALA A 221 -18.11 -39.62 -44.04
N ALA A 222 -18.24 -39.64 -42.71
CA ALA A 222 -17.75 -40.70 -41.81
C ALA A 222 -16.24 -40.83 -41.49
N ALA A 223 -16.03 -41.07 -40.18
CA ALA A 223 -15.11 -42.03 -39.57
C ALA A 223 -13.66 -41.59 -39.20
N THR A 224 -13.49 -41.39 -37.88
CA THR A 224 -12.56 -42.13 -36.97
C THR A 224 -11.04 -41.87 -36.96
N ALA A 225 -10.51 -41.95 -35.73
CA ALA A 225 -9.14 -42.29 -35.28
C ALA A 225 -8.21 -41.10 -34.93
N VAL A 226 -8.04 -40.79 -33.63
CA VAL A 226 -6.99 -41.29 -32.72
C VAL A 226 -5.58 -40.86 -33.16
N ALA A 227 -4.99 -39.92 -32.42
CA ALA A 227 -3.55 -39.68 -32.42
C ALA A 227 -3.06 -39.38 -31.00
N GLU A 228 -2.31 -40.37 -30.52
CA GLU A 228 -1.55 -40.55 -29.29
C GLU A 228 -0.62 -39.38 -28.92
N ALA A 229 -0.52 -39.07 -27.63
CA ALA A 229 0.52 -38.22 -27.05
C ALA A 229 1.52 -39.11 -26.28
N PRO A 230 2.83 -39.05 -26.55
CA PRO A 230 3.80 -39.81 -25.78
C PRO A 230 4.31 -39.04 -24.54
N GLU A 231 4.37 -39.74 -23.41
CA GLU A 231 4.99 -39.33 -22.14
C GLU A 231 6.54 -39.30 -22.24
N PRO A 232 7.23 -38.39 -21.54
CA PRO A 232 8.68 -38.47 -21.39
C PRO A 232 9.08 -39.34 -20.19
N SER A 233 10.01 -40.26 -20.49
CA SER A 233 10.68 -41.23 -19.63
C SER A 233 11.45 -40.65 -18.45
N GLU A 234 11.35 -41.37 -17.33
CA GLU A 234 12.09 -41.21 -16.07
C GLU A 234 13.61 -41.33 -16.27
N THR A 235 14.37 -40.38 -15.73
CA THR A 235 15.79 -40.54 -15.37
C THR A 235 16.10 -39.66 -14.16
N GLY A 236 16.34 -40.31 -13.03
CA GLY A 236 16.70 -39.65 -11.77
C GLY A 236 16.97 -40.71 -10.72
N GLY A 237 18.18 -41.29 -10.76
CA GLY A 237 18.67 -42.16 -9.71
C GLY A 237 19.17 -41.33 -8.53
N ASP A 238 18.46 -41.42 -7.42
CA ASP A 238 18.92 -41.06 -6.08
C ASP A 238 18.99 -42.36 -5.26
N GLU A 239 20.15 -42.67 -4.68
CA GLU A 239 20.32 -42.61 -3.22
C GLU A 239 21.70 -43.15 -2.83
N GLN A 240 22.53 -42.25 -2.31
CA GLN A 240 23.76 -42.56 -1.61
C GLN A 240 23.43 -43.26 -0.29
N ALA A 241 23.83 -44.53 -0.17
CA ALA A 241 23.91 -45.23 1.10
C ALA A 241 25.37 -45.28 1.55
N SER A 242 25.74 -44.42 2.50
CA SER A 242 26.90 -44.65 3.38
C SER A 242 26.68 -43.94 4.71
N SER A 243 26.11 -44.70 5.64
CA SER A 243 26.14 -44.46 7.08
C SER A 243 27.56 -44.67 7.61
N GLU A 244 28.18 -43.64 8.20
CA GLU A 244 29.36 -43.79 9.04
C GLU A 244 29.13 -43.04 10.36
N GLU A 245 28.64 -43.78 11.35
CA GLU A 245 28.66 -43.43 12.77
C GLU A 245 29.51 -44.50 13.48
N ALA A 246 30.79 -44.20 13.74
CA ALA A 246 31.60 -44.92 14.73
C ALA A 246 32.88 -44.14 15.10
N LYS A 247 32.92 -43.67 16.35
CA LYS A 247 34.09 -43.57 17.26
C LYS A 247 35.35 -42.82 16.77
N ASN A 248 35.69 -41.69 17.40
CA ASN A 248 36.78 -41.64 18.38
C ASN A 248 36.92 -40.25 19.06
N GLU A 249 37.28 -40.28 20.34
CA GLU A 249 37.96 -39.29 21.22
C GLU A 249 37.70 -37.79 21.09
#